data_AF-A0A519H7Z6-F1
#
_entry.id   AF-A0A519H7Z6-F1
#
_cell.length_a   1.000
_cell.length_b   1.000
_cell.length_c   1.000
_cell.angle_alpha   90.00
_cell.angle_beta   90.00
_cell.angle_gamma   90.00
#
_symmetry.space_group_name_H-M   'P 1'
#
loop_
_entity.id
_entity.type
_entity.pdbx_description
1 polymer ?
#
loop_
_entity_poly.entity_id
_entity_poly.type
_entity_poly.pdbx_seq_one_letter_code
_entity_poly.pdbx_strand_id
1 'polypeptide(L)' 'DVARTLLLYVVGHTQATQLHRQAAAVGIVEADPDLDASFERGLSIILC' A
#
# COMPACT_ATOMS: atom_id res chain seq x y z
N ASP A 1 15.91 12.88 -2.69
CA ASP A 1 15.54 13.08 -1.28
C ASP A 1 14.77 11.86 -0.81
N VAL A 2 15.42 10.95 -0.09
CA VAL A 2 14.82 9.66 0.35
C VAL A 2 13.56 9.92 1.19
N ALA A 3 13.55 10.99 1.98
CA ALA A 3 12.39 11.38 2.79
C ALA A 3 11.14 11.66 1.93
N ARG A 4 11.27 12.45 0.87
CA ARG A 4 10.18 12.67 -0.10
C ARG A 4 9.69 11.37 -0.74
N THR A 5 10.61 10.48 -1.14
CA THR A 5 10.23 9.19 -1.74
C THR A 5 9.44 8.33 -0.75
N LEU A 6 9.89 8.24 0.49
CA LEU A 6 9.18 7.53 1.55
C LEU A 6 7.80 8.13 1.82
N LEU A 7 7.68 9.45 1.88
CA LEU A 7 6.40 10.13 2.08
C LEU A 7 5.42 9.79 0.96
N LEU A 8 5.85 9.88 -0.30
CA LEU A 8 5.01 9.55 -1.46
C LEU A 8 4.59 8.07 -1.44
N TYR A 9 5.51 7.17 -1.13
CA TYR A 9 5.22 5.75 -1.05
C TYR A 9 4.21 5.42 0.05
N VAL A 10 4.43 5.89 1.27
CA VAL A 10 3.53 5.62 2.41
C VAL A 10 2.13 6.20 2.15
N VAL A 11 2.05 7.44 1.66
CA VAL A 11 0.78 8.10 1.35
C VAL A 11 0.05 7.39 0.21
N GLY A 12 0.76 7.01 -0.86
CA GLY A 12 0.18 6.27 -1.98
C GLY A 12 -0.32 4.88 -1.57
N HIS A 13 0.51 4.12 -0.86
CA HIS A 13 0.17 2.77 -0.39
C HIS A 13 -1.03 2.78 0.55
N THR A 14 -1.07 3.73 1.49
CA THR A 14 -2.19 3.87 2.42
C THR A 14 -3.50 4.15 1.66
N GLN A 15 -3.50 5.09 0.72
CA GLN A 15 -4.68 5.42 -0.07
C GLN A 15 -5.17 4.22 -0.90
N ALA A 16 -4.26 3.55 -1.61
CA ALA A 16 -4.59 2.37 -2.42
C ALA A 16 -5.16 1.24 -1.55
N THR A 17 -4.56 0.99 -0.39
CA THR A 17 -5.01 -0.05 0.55
C THR A 17 -6.40 0.26 1.10
N GLN A 18 -6.67 1.52 1.48
CA GLN A 18 -8.00 1.90 1.97
C GLN A 18 -9.06 1.77 0.87
N LEU A 19 -8.75 2.21 -0.35
CA LEU A 19 -9.64 2.04 -1.49
C LEU A 19 -9.92 0.56 -1.77
N HIS A 20 -8.89 -0.30 -1.73
CA HIS A 20 -9.03 -1.74 -1.90
C HIS A 20 -9.97 -2.34 -0.85
N ARG A 21 -9.75 -2.01 0.43
CA ARG A 21 -10.60 -2.49 1.54
C ARG A 21 -12.04 -2.03 1.41
N GLN A 22 -12.27 -0.78 0.98
CA GLN A 22 -13.61 -0.26 0.72
C GLN A 22 -14.28 -1.01 -0.43
N ALA A 23 -13.59 -1.20 -1.55
CA ALA A 23 -14.11 -1.93 -2.70
C ALA A 23 -14.40 -3.41 -2.36
N ALA A 24 -13.53 -4.05 -1.57
CA ALA A 24 -13.72 -5.41 -1.09
C ALA A 24 -14.91 -5.53 -0.12
N ALA A 25 -15.10 -4.56 0.77
CA ALA A 25 -16.20 -4.55 1.73
C ALA A 25 -17.58 -4.47 1.06
N VAL A 26 -17.66 -3.88 -0.15
CA VAL A 26 -18.90 -3.82 -0.94
C VAL A 26 -18.95 -4.86 -2.06
N GLY A 27 -17.98 -5.78 -2.11
CA GLY A 27 -17.96 -6.90 -3.06
C GLY A 27 -17.61 -6.53 -4.51
N ILE A 28 -16.99 -5.37 -4.76
CA ILE A 28 -16.53 -4.98 -6.11
C ILE A 28 -15.28 -5.78 -6.50
N VAL A 29 -14.40 -6.06 -5.54
CA VAL A 29 -13.16 -6.85 -5.71
C VAL A 29 -13.01 -7.87 -4.59
N GLU A 30 -12.15 -8.87 -4.79
CA GLU A 30 -11.75 -9.79 -3.73
C GLU A 30 -10.79 -9.10 -2.75
N ALA A 31 -10.87 -9.47 -1.47
CA ALA A 31 -9.93 -8.98 -0.46
C ALA A 31 -8.52 -9.52 -0.75
N ASP A 32 -7.54 -8.62 -0.80
CA ASP A 32 -6.14 -8.98 -1.01
C ASP A 32 -5.51 -9.31 0.37
N PRO A 33 -5.02 -10.54 0.59
CA PRO A 33 -4.41 -10.93 1.85
C PRO A 33 -2.99 -10.40 2.05
N ASP A 34 -2.35 -9.84 1.01
CA ASP A 34 -0.91 -9.51 0.99
C ASP A 34 -0.64 -7.99 1.09
N LEU A 35 -1.66 -7.19 1.45
CA LEU A 35 -1.56 -5.72 1.50
C LEU A 35 -0.47 -5.21 2.46
N ASP A 36 -0.31 -5.85 3.62
CA ASP A 36 0.68 -5.42 4.62
C ASP A 36 2.09 -5.92 4.27
N ALA A 37 2.23 -7.17 3.81
CA ALA A 37 3.52 -7.69 3.36
C ALA A 37 4.02 -6.98 2.08
N SER A 38 3.12 -6.51 1.21
CA SER A 38 3.49 -5.66 0.07
C SER A 38 4.04 -4.29 0.50
N PHE A 39 3.58 -3.74 1.64
CA PHE A 39 4.14 -2.52 2.21
C PHE A 39 5.59 -2.70 2.64
N GLU A 40 5.87 -3.78 3.38
CA GLU A 40 7.22 -4.09 3.85
C GLU A 40 8.19 -4.33 2.69
N ARG A 41 7.74 -5.04 1.66
CA ARG A 41 8.54 -5.24 0.43
C ARG A 41 8.87 -3.92 -0.25
N GLY A 42 7.91 -3.01 -0.40
CA GLY A 42 8.19 -1.70 -1.00
C GLY A 42 9.14 -0.84 -0.17
N LEU A 43 9.05 -0.88 1.16
CA LEU A 43 10.03 -0.22 2.03
C LEU A 43 11.43 -0.80 1.82
N SER A 44 11.57 -2.13 1.76
CA SER A 44 12.88 -2.76 1.53
C SER A 44 13.50 -2.32 0.19
N ILE A 45 12.70 -2.21 -0.87
CA ILE A 45 13.17 -1.76 -2.19
C ILE A 45 13.64 -0.31 -2.17
N ILE A 46 12.93 0.58 -1.47
CA ILE A 46 13.26 2.00 -1.38
C ILE A 46 14.51 2.25 -0.52
N LEU A 47 14.69 1.44 0.52
CA LEU A 47 15.74 1.60 1.53
C LEU A 47 17.00 0.76 1.28
N CYS A 48 16.99 -0.10 0.26
CA CYS A 48 18.13 -0.91 -0.20
C CYS A 48 19.44 -0.10 -0.34
#